data_AF-A0A9J6BCW2-F1
#
_entry.id   AF-A0A9J6BCW2-F1
#
_cell.length_a   1.000
_cell.length_b   1.000
_cell.length_c   1.000
_cell.angle_alpha   90.00
_cell.angle_beta   90.00
_cell.angle_gamma   90.00
#
_symmetry.space_group_name_H-M   'P 1'
#
loop_
_entity.id
_entity.type
_entity.pdbx_description
1 polymer ?
#
loop_
_entity_poly.entity_id
_entity_poly.type
_entity_poly.pdbx_seq_one_letter_code
_entity_poly.pdbx_strand_id
1 'polypeptide(L)'
;MKTINCKFLSETSGYKCIIDSLSLTNEPIAISTHHKSNKSNKNVKILHFSLCTFDGFPTNIHDIFPELMCLKIKNSKFPHGIKRENFAQLNNLIELSITNCDLKVLPEDLLNDLLELENISFANNKIEEIDEKIFDNLFYLSFIDLRGNTNINIQYSGTNTSSTSLDDVKNAIKSMSLQEEKKFEILQEEN
;
A
#
# COMPACT_ATOMS: atom_id res chain seq x y z
N MET A 1 -1.70 -17.48 18.12
CA MET A 1 -2.17 -17.60 16.71
C MET A 1 -3.68 -17.72 16.61
N LYS A 2 -4.34 -16.66 16.11
CA LYS A 2 -5.76 -16.70 15.76
C LYS A 2 -5.92 -17.17 14.33
N THR A 3 -6.74 -18.19 14.15
CA THR A 3 -7.11 -18.70 12.84
C THR A 3 -8.11 -17.75 12.15
N ILE A 4 -7.73 -17.22 10.99
CA ILE A 4 -8.61 -16.35 10.20
C ILE A 4 -9.27 -17.14 9.08
N ASN A 5 -10.59 -16.98 8.94
CA ASN A 5 -11.34 -17.52 7.81
C ASN A 5 -11.23 -16.56 6.61
N CYS A 6 -10.63 -17.03 5.52
CA CYS A 6 -10.62 -16.35 4.23
C CYS A 6 -11.76 -16.86 3.34
N LYS A 7 -12.44 -15.95 2.64
CA LYS A 7 -13.20 -16.31 1.44
C LYS A 7 -12.28 -16.25 0.22
N PHE A 8 -12.18 -17.36 -0.51
CA PHE A 8 -11.30 -17.44 -1.68
C PHE A 8 -12.05 -17.32 -3.01
N LEU A 9 -11.56 -16.48 -3.91
CA LEU A 9 -12.11 -16.27 -5.25
C LEU A 9 -11.01 -16.44 -6.31
N SER A 10 -11.41 -16.92 -7.48
CA SER A 10 -10.53 -17.00 -8.65
C SER A 10 -10.99 -15.91 -9.61
N GLU A 11 -10.15 -14.91 -9.82
CA GLU A 11 -10.39 -13.79 -10.73
C GLU A 11 -9.38 -13.87 -11.88
N THR A 12 -9.66 -13.18 -13.00
CA THR A 12 -8.71 -13.08 -14.12
C THR A 12 -7.38 -12.44 -13.70
N SER A 13 -7.43 -11.55 -12.70
CA SER A 13 -6.30 -10.87 -12.07
C SER A 13 -5.55 -11.72 -11.03
N GLY A 14 -6.07 -12.88 -10.65
CA GLY A 14 -5.39 -13.79 -9.72
C GLY A 14 -6.29 -14.45 -8.67
N TYR A 15 -5.68 -15.27 -7.83
CA TYR A 15 -6.37 -15.91 -6.71
C TYR A 15 -6.44 -14.94 -5.53
N LYS A 16 -7.62 -14.76 -4.98
CA LYS A 16 -7.91 -13.70 -3.99
C LYS A 16 -8.34 -14.29 -2.67
N CYS A 17 -7.77 -13.82 -1.56
CA CYS A 17 -8.33 -13.99 -0.21
C CYS A 17 -9.05 -12.70 0.21
N ILE A 18 -10.28 -12.84 0.69
CA ILE A 18 -11.07 -11.77 1.32
C ILE A 18 -11.29 -12.13 2.78
N ILE A 19 -11.01 -11.17 3.65
CA ILE A 19 -11.22 -11.25 5.10
C ILE A 19 -12.12 -10.08 5.47
N ASP A 20 -13.32 -10.40 5.96
CA ASP A 20 -14.30 -9.41 6.37
C ASP A 20 -14.55 -9.51 7.87
N SER A 21 -14.76 -8.36 8.52
CA SER A 21 -15.23 -8.26 9.91
C SER A 21 -14.35 -9.01 10.92
N LEU A 22 -13.03 -8.87 10.78
CA LEU A 22 -12.05 -9.47 11.68
C LEU A 22 -11.56 -8.46 12.72
N SER A 23 -11.51 -8.86 13.99
CA SER A 23 -10.75 -8.15 15.02
C SER A 23 -9.50 -8.95 15.40
N LEU A 24 -8.33 -8.35 15.27
CA LEU A 24 -7.02 -8.91 15.64
C LEU A 24 -6.44 -8.13 16.81
N THR A 25 -5.85 -8.88 17.75
CA THR A 25 -5.16 -8.34 18.91
C THR A 25 -3.78 -8.98 18.99
N ASN A 26 -2.77 -8.18 18.67
CA ASN A 26 -1.34 -8.29 18.96
C ASN A 26 -0.71 -9.68 18.83
N GLU A 27 -1.07 -10.41 17.76
CA GLU A 27 -0.61 -11.78 17.52
C GLU A 27 -0.24 -11.99 16.05
N PRO A 28 0.81 -12.79 15.75
CA PRO A 28 1.05 -13.24 14.39
C PRO A 28 -0.19 -13.99 13.87
N ILE A 29 -0.60 -13.61 12.67
CA ILE A 29 -1.74 -14.21 12.01
C ILE A 29 -1.35 -15.59 11.49
N ALA A 30 -2.24 -16.56 11.67
CA ALA A 30 -2.27 -17.78 10.88
C ALA A 30 -3.64 -17.89 10.20
N ILE A 31 -3.67 -18.22 8.92
CA ILE A 31 -4.92 -18.34 8.17
C ILE A 31 -5.28 -19.83 8.07
N SER A 32 -6.50 -20.23 8.46
CA SER A 32 -6.98 -21.59 8.17
C SER A 32 -7.48 -21.68 6.74
N THR A 33 -7.15 -22.81 6.15
CA THR A 33 -7.18 -23.00 4.71
C THR A 33 -8.28 -23.96 4.30
N HIS A 34 -9.46 -23.43 3.97
CA HIS A 34 -10.36 -24.10 3.02
C HIS A 34 -10.18 -23.47 1.64
N HIS A 35 -8.99 -23.65 1.07
CA HIS A 35 -8.71 -23.23 -0.29
C HIS A 35 -9.57 -23.99 -1.31
N LYS A 36 -9.68 -23.42 -2.50
CA LYS A 36 -10.21 -24.16 -3.66
C LYS A 36 -9.21 -25.26 -4.05
N SER A 37 -9.70 -26.32 -4.70
CA SER A 37 -8.89 -27.47 -5.11
C SER A 37 -7.59 -27.04 -5.82
N ASN A 38 -6.46 -27.64 -5.43
CA ASN A 38 -5.11 -27.38 -5.93
C ASN A 38 -4.59 -25.93 -5.74
N LYS A 39 -5.16 -25.16 -4.81
CA LYS A 39 -4.65 -23.84 -4.43
C LYS A 39 -4.14 -23.84 -2.99
N SER A 40 -3.21 -22.94 -2.72
CA SER A 40 -2.63 -22.66 -1.40
C SER A 40 -2.43 -21.15 -1.21
N ASN A 41 -1.95 -20.73 -0.04
CA ASN A 41 -1.59 -19.33 0.19
C ASN A 41 -0.55 -18.81 -0.83
N LYS A 42 0.35 -19.68 -1.32
CA LYS A 42 1.33 -19.33 -2.37
C LYS A 42 0.69 -18.90 -3.69
N ASN A 43 -0.57 -19.23 -3.91
CA ASN A 43 -1.26 -18.83 -5.13
C ASN A 43 -1.97 -17.49 -4.99
N VAL A 44 -2.12 -16.96 -3.77
CA VAL A 44 -2.86 -15.72 -3.52
C VAL A 44 -2.05 -14.54 -4.04
N LYS A 45 -2.66 -13.82 -4.98
CA LYS A 45 -2.13 -12.59 -5.58
C LYS A 45 -2.80 -11.33 -5.02
N ILE A 46 -4.02 -11.48 -4.49
CA ILE A 46 -4.83 -10.37 -3.98
C ILE A 46 -5.28 -10.68 -2.56
N LEU A 47 -4.96 -9.81 -1.62
CA LEU A 47 -5.39 -9.86 -0.23
C LEU A 47 -6.26 -8.65 0.07
N HIS A 48 -7.49 -8.89 0.52
CA HIS A 48 -8.44 -7.84 0.84
C HIS A 48 -8.96 -7.98 2.26
N PHE A 49 -8.74 -6.96 3.08
CA PHE A 49 -9.34 -6.79 4.39
C PHE A 49 -10.45 -5.74 4.34
N SER A 50 -11.62 -6.05 4.89
CA SER A 50 -12.72 -5.08 5.03
C SER A 50 -13.34 -5.15 6.42
N LEU A 51 -13.75 -4.01 6.96
CA LEU A 51 -14.46 -3.93 8.24
C LEU A 51 -13.65 -4.55 9.40
N CYS A 52 -12.32 -4.49 9.33
CA CYS A 52 -11.42 -5.10 10.30
C CYS A 52 -10.97 -4.11 11.38
N THR A 53 -10.51 -4.62 12.52
CA THR A 53 -9.81 -3.83 13.56
C THR A 53 -8.49 -4.51 13.87
N PHE A 54 -7.39 -3.76 13.78
CA PHE A 54 -6.03 -4.25 13.95
C PHE A 54 -5.37 -3.59 15.17
N ASP A 55 -5.58 -4.17 16.34
CA ASP A 55 -4.78 -3.86 17.52
C ASP A 55 -3.39 -4.52 17.35
N GLY A 56 -2.57 -3.93 16.48
CA GLY A 56 -1.36 -4.53 15.92
C GLY A 56 -1.63 -5.17 14.56
N PHE A 57 -1.25 -4.47 13.49
CA PHE A 57 -1.28 -5.05 12.14
C PHE A 57 -0.12 -6.07 11.99
N PRO A 58 -0.32 -7.24 11.38
CA PRO A 58 0.71 -8.27 11.17
C PRO A 58 1.93 -7.75 10.40
N THR A 59 3.08 -8.38 10.64
CA THR A 59 4.35 -8.13 9.93
C THR A 59 4.81 -9.31 9.07
N ASN A 60 4.12 -10.46 9.15
CA ASN A 60 4.47 -11.71 8.48
C ASN A 60 3.60 -12.00 7.25
N ILE A 61 3.00 -10.97 6.62
CA ILE A 61 2.15 -11.16 5.43
C ILE A 61 2.95 -11.78 4.29
N HIS A 62 4.21 -11.40 4.11
CA HIS A 62 5.10 -11.95 3.09
C HIS A 62 5.35 -13.45 3.24
N ASP A 63 5.45 -13.96 4.48
CA ASP A 63 5.63 -15.39 4.74
C ASP A 63 4.38 -16.20 4.35
N ILE A 64 3.20 -15.63 4.57
CA ILE A 64 1.93 -16.28 4.30
C ILE A 64 1.63 -16.22 2.80
N PHE A 65 1.80 -15.06 2.19
CA PHE A 65 1.45 -14.77 0.80
C PHE A 65 2.68 -14.28 0.02
N PRO A 66 3.65 -15.16 -0.28
CA PRO A 66 4.92 -14.76 -0.90
C PRO A 66 4.77 -14.17 -2.31
N GLU A 67 3.63 -14.46 -2.95
CA GLU A 67 3.31 -14.08 -4.31
C GLU A 67 2.36 -12.87 -4.38
N LEU A 68 2.10 -12.19 -3.25
CA LEU A 68 1.13 -11.11 -3.15
C LEU A 68 1.49 -9.92 -4.04
N MET A 69 0.54 -9.49 -4.86
CA MET A 69 0.69 -8.36 -5.80
C MET A 69 -0.22 -7.18 -5.46
N CYS A 70 -1.31 -7.43 -4.72
CA CYS A 70 -2.31 -6.42 -4.42
C CYS A 70 -2.80 -6.57 -2.98
N LEU A 71 -2.60 -5.52 -2.18
CA LEU A 71 -3.08 -5.44 -0.81
C LEU A 71 -4.11 -4.33 -0.67
N LYS A 72 -5.33 -4.72 -0.33
CA LYS A 72 -6.48 -3.83 -0.14
C LYS A 72 -6.95 -3.88 1.30
N ILE A 73 -7.07 -2.73 1.93
CA ILE A 73 -7.61 -2.58 3.27
C ILE A 73 -8.65 -1.47 3.22
N LYS A 74 -9.89 -1.80 3.57
CA LYS A 74 -11.01 -0.87 3.46
C LYS A 74 -11.83 -0.85 4.74
N ASN A 75 -12.34 0.33 5.10
CA ASN A 75 -13.29 0.49 6.21
C ASN A 75 -12.78 -0.16 7.52
N SER A 76 -11.48 -0.10 7.78
CA SER A 76 -10.83 -0.83 8.86
C SER A 76 -10.16 0.13 9.83
N LYS A 77 -9.84 -0.32 11.04
CA LYS A 77 -9.27 0.53 12.09
C LYS A 77 -7.88 0.06 12.48
N PHE A 78 -6.99 1.03 12.66
CA PHE A 78 -5.63 0.85 13.18
C PHE A 78 -5.47 1.68 14.46
N PRO A 79 -5.95 1.21 15.63
CA PRO A 79 -5.81 1.94 16.89
C PRO A 79 -4.38 2.39 17.21
N HIS A 80 -3.37 1.68 16.70
CA HIS A 80 -1.94 1.96 16.90
C HIS A 80 -1.22 2.42 15.62
N GLY A 81 -1.97 2.73 14.57
CA GLY A 81 -1.43 3.10 13.27
C GLY A 81 -0.82 1.91 12.50
N ILE A 82 -0.06 2.25 11.48
CA ILE A 82 0.68 1.33 10.60
C ILE A 82 2.16 1.70 10.62
N LYS A 83 3.02 0.73 10.35
CA LYS A 83 4.49 0.89 10.37
C LYS A 83 5.11 0.20 9.16
N ARG A 84 6.34 0.58 8.80
CA ARG A 84 7.10 -0.02 7.68
C ARG A 84 7.15 -1.54 7.77
N GLU A 85 7.38 -2.10 8.96
CA GLU A 85 7.52 -3.54 9.16
C GLU A 85 6.24 -4.32 8.81
N ASN A 86 5.09 -3.65 8.76
CA ASN A 86 3.84 -4.29 8.33
C ASN A 86 3.81 -4.62 6.84
N PHE A 87 4.59 -3.89 6.04
CA PHE A 87 4.64 -4.02 4.58
C PHE A 87 6.01 -4.49 4.08
N ALA A 88 6.96 -4.68 4.99
CA ALA A 88 8.30 -5.14 4.67
C ALA A 88 8.28 -6.46 3.89
N GLN A 89 9.19 -6.56 2.91
CA GLN A 89 9.41 -7.73 2.07
C GLN A 89 8.24 -8.15 1.17
N LEU A 90 7.23 -7.30 1.00
CA LEU A 90 6.21 -7.48 -0.04
C LEU A 90 6.78 -7.11 -1.42
N ASN A 91 7.83 -7.81 -1.83
CA ASN A 91 8.68 -7.47 -2.99
C ASN A 91 7.94 -7.49 -4.33
N ASN A 92 6.79 -8.17 -4.40
CA ASN A 92 5.99 -8.30 -5.62
C ASN A 92 4.76 -7.37 -5.62
N LEU A 93 4.64 -6.47 -4.63
CA LEU A 93 3.45 -5.66 -4.44
C LEU A 93 3.39 -4.51 -5.45
N ILE A 94 2.39 -4.56 -6.32
CA ILE A 94 2.13 -3.59 -7.40
C ILE A 94 1.08 -2.56 -6.97
N GLU A 95 0.10 -2.97 -6.15
CA GLU A 95 -0.98 -2.11 -5.68
C GLU A 95 -1.14 -2.17 -4.16
N LEU A 96 -1.06 -1.00 -3.51
CA LEU A 96 -1.41 -0.81 -2.11
C LEU A 96 -2.58 0.16 -1.99
N SER A 97 -3.69 -0.29 -1.41
CA SER A 97 -4.85 0.54 -1.14
C SER A 97 -5.27 0.42 0.31
N ILE A 98 -5.21 1.52 1.06
CA ILE A 98 -5.73 1.61 2.43
C ILE A 98 -6.72 2.77 2.47
N THR A 99 -8.02 2.45 2.38
CA THR A 99 -9.07 3.46 2.19
C THR A 99 -10.09 3.46 3.33
N ASN A 100 -10.56 4.64 3.70
CA ASN A 100 -11.53 4.79 4.80
C ASN A 100 -11.10 4.09 6.09
N CYS A 101 -9.86 4.34 6.52
CA CYS A 101 -9.26 3.70 7.69
C CYS A 101 -8.87 4.68 8.80
N ASP A 102 -9.33 5.94 8.73
CA ASP A 102 -9.04 7.00 9.70
C ASP A 102 -7.53 7.25 9.94
N LEU A 103 -6.66 6.86 9.00
CA LEU A 103 -5.21 7.09 9.12
C LEU A 103 -4.93 8.59 9.20
N LYS A 104 -4.09 9.00 10.14
CA LYS A 104 -3.72 10.40 10.35
C LYS A 104 -2.31 10.77 9.91
N VAL A 105 -1.39 9.83 10.08
CA VAL A 105 0.03 10.00 9.77
C VAL A 105 0.48 8.78 8.99
N LEU A 106 1.30 9.00 7.96
CA LEU A 106 2.06 7.95 7.30
C LEU A 106 3.51 8.07 7.77
N PRO A 107 4.13 7.01 8.32
CA PRO A 107 5.56 7.00 8.59
C PRO A 107 6.38 7.33 7.33
N GLU A 108 7.46 8.10 7.48
CA GLU A 108 8.32 8.54 6.36
C GLU A 108 8.88 7.37 5.55
N ASP A 109 9.11 6.22 6.20
CA ASP A 109 9.73 5.03 5.62
C ASP A 109 8.74 3.93 5.28
N LEU A 110 7.42 4.20 5.38
CA LEU A 110 6.35 3.22 5.26
C LEU A 110 6.44 2.37 3.98
N LEU A 111 6.88 2.98 2.88
CA LEU A 111 6.87 2.39 1.54
C LEU A 111 8.26 1.99 1.03
N ASN A 112 9.32 2.17 1.82
CA ASN A 112 10.71 2.03 1.36
C ASN A 112 11.07 0.63 0.82
N ASP A 113 10.37 -0.42 1.26
CA ASP A 113 10.62 -1.79 0.82
C ASP A 113 9.75 -2.22 -0.37
N LEU A 114 8.84 -1.36 -0.85
CA LEU A 114 7.84 -1.67 -1.88
C LEU A 114 8.32 -1.25 -3.28
N LEU A 115 9.42 -1.83 -3.73
CA LEU A 115 10.16 -1.34 -4.92
C LEU A 115 9.40 -1.49 -6.24
N GLU A 116 8.45 -2.42 -6.34
CA GLU A 116 7.63 -2.70 -7.54
C GLU A 116 6.27 -1.97 -7.52
N LEU A 117 6.07 -1.05 -6.58
CA LEU A 117 4.77 -0.42 -6.35
C LEU A 117 4.44 0.59 -7.45
N GLU A 118 3.37 0.32 -8.20
CA GLU A 118 2.91 1.17 -9.29
C GLU A 118 1.73 2.06 -8.89
N ASN A 119 0.89 1.57 -7.97
CA ASN A 119 -0.40 2.19 -7.64
C ASN A 119 -0.61 2.28 -6.13
N ILE A 120 -0.85 3.50 -5.65
CA ILE A 120 -1.14 3.78 -4.24
C ILE A 120 -2.49 4.48 -4.11
N SER A 121 -3.28 4.04 -3.13
CA SER A 121 -4.45 4.79 -2.69
C SER A 121 -4.55 4.85 -1.18
N PHE A 122 -4.49 6.08 -0.64
CA PHE A 122 -4.83 6.39 0.76
C PHE A 122 -6.11 7.23 0.85
N ALA A 123 -7.02 7.05 -0.11
CA ALA A 123 -8.22 7.86 -0.21
C ALA A 123 -9.16 7.71 1.00
N ASN A 124 -9.83 8.81 1.34
CA ASN A 124 -10.81 8.93 2.43
C ASN A 124 -10.23 8.55 3.79
N ASN A 125 -8.96 8.87 4.05
CA ASN A 125 -8.42 8.84 5.40
C ASN A 125 -8.48 10.24 6.03
N LYS A 126 -7.76 10.45 7.12
CA LYS A 126 -7.63 11.73 7.83
C LYS A 126 -6.17 12.16 7.86
N ILE A 127 -5.44 11.87 6.79
CA ILE A 127 -4.01 12.13 6.74
C ILE A 127 -3.81 13.64 6.84
N GLU A 128 -3.04 14.03 7.84
CA GLU A 128 -2.72 15.42 8.14
C GLU A 128 -1.30 15.76 7.70
N GLU A 129 -0.40 14.77 7.58
CA GLU A 129 0.98 15.01 7.17
C GLU A 129 1.48 13.88 6.25
N ILE A 130 2.20 14.26 5.20
CA ILE A 130 2.90 13.36 4.29
C ILE A 130 4.32 13.88 4.15
N ASP A 131 5.30 13.05 4.52
CA ASP A 131 6.70 13.36 4.29
C ASP A 131 7.03 13.24 2.79
N GLU A 132 7.84 14.15 2.26
CA GLU A 132 8.23 14.14 0.86
C GLU A 132 9.02 12.88 0.46
N LYS A 133 9.77 12.30 1.39
CA LYS A 133 10.65 11.14 1.16
C LYS A 133 9.92 9.81 1.08
N ILE A 134 8.62 9.78 1.43
CA ILE A 134 7.84 8.54 1.43
C ILE A 134 7.75 7.88 0.04
N PHE A 135 8.08 8.63 -1.02
CA PHE A 135 8.05 8.16 -2.41
C PHE A 135 9.45 7.97 -3.04
N ASP A 136 10.54 8.26 -2.33
CA ASP A 136 11.91 8.34 -2.90
C ASP A 136 12.37 7.05 -3.60
N ASN A 137 11.90 5.89 -3.12
CA ASN A 137 12.33 4.57 -3.61
C ASN A 137 11.32 3.91 -4.58
N LEU A 138 10.26 4.63 -4.97
CA LEU A 138 9.15 4.06 -5.75
C LEU A 138 9.29 4.37 -7.24
N PHE A 139 10.27 3.73 -7.87
CA PHE A 139 10.68 4.01 -9.25
C PHE A 139 9.62 3.71 -10.31
N TYR A 140 8.65 2.84 -10.02
CA TYR A 140 7.58 2.45 -10.94
C TYR A 140 6.22 3.10 -10.61
N LEU A 141 6.20 4.01 -9.63
CA LEU A 141 4.96 4.62 -9.16
C LEU A 141 4.36 5.52 -10.22
N SER A 142 3.19 5.15 -10.73
CA SER A 142 2.48 5.85 -11.80
C SER A 142 1.19 6.52 -11.31
N PHE A 143 0.63 6.06 -10.18
CA PHE A 143 -0.63 6.57 -9.67
C PHE A 143 -0.66 6.69 -8.15
N ILE A 144 -1.11 7.86 -7.67
CA ILE A 144 -1.37 8.13 -6.25
C ILE A 144 -2.77 8.74 -6.09
N ASP A 145 -3.59 8.16 -5.21
CA ASP A 145 -4.89 8.70 -4.82
C ASP A 145 -4.94 9.08 -3.34
N LEU A 146 -5.02 10.39 -3.08
CA LEU A 146 -5.17 10.98 -1.74
C LEU A 146 -6.53 11.67 -1.55
N ARG A 147 -7.50 11.47 -2.45
CA ARG A 147 -8.81 12.14 -2.37
C ARG A 147 -9.48 11.88 -1.03
N GLY A 148 -10.20 12.87 -0.49
CA GLY A 148 -10.94 12.73 0.77
C GLY A 148 -10.09 12.87 2.04
N ASN A 149 -8.78 13.14 1.94
CA ASN A 149 -7.98 13.65 3.04
C ASN A 149 -8.04 15.18 3.03
N THR A 150 -8.84 15.79 3.90
CA THR A 150 -9.19 17.22 3.79
C THR A 150 -8.22 18.18 4.51
N ASN A 151 -7.32 17.65 5.35
CA ASN A 151 -6.48 18.45 6.26
C ASN A 151 -4.98 18.21 6.05
N ILE A 152 -4.56 17.72 4.88
CA ILE A 152 -3.13 17.46 4.61
C ILE A 152 -2.36 18.78 4.68
N ASN A 153 -1.53 18.90 5.71
CA ASN A 153 -0.45 19.86 5.89
C ASN A 153 0.87 19.19 5.49
N ILE A 154 1.49 19.62 4.40
CA ILE A 154 2.78 19.09 3.97
C ILE A 154 3.86 19.86 4.74
N GLN A 155 4.43 19.26 5.80
CA GLN A 155 5.52 19.88 6.56
C GLN A 155 6.86 19.68 5.83
N TYR A 156 7.31 20.73 5.13
CA TYR A 156 8.66 20.79 4.58
C TYR A 156 9.67 21.06 5.70
N SER A 157 10.46 20.07 6.09
CA SER A 157 11.67 20.29 6.92
C SER A 157 12.91 20.50 6.04
N GLY A 158 12.84 21.47 5.11
CA GLY A 158 13.86 21.63 4.07
C GLY A 158 14.26 23.06 3.76
N THR A 159 13.34 23.96 3.41
CA THR A 159 13.69 25.32 3.00
C THR A 159 12.59 26.33 3.27
N ASN A 160 12.95 27.48 3.81
CA ASN A 160 12.11 28.68 3.92
C ASN A 160 11.71 29.19 2.53
N THR A 161 10.71 28.58 1.89
CA THR A 161 10.06 29.14 0.70
C THR A 161 8.57 28.83 0.70
N SER A 162 7.81 29.91 0.63
CA SER A 162 6.36 30.03 0.55
C SER A 162 5.67 28.98 -0.33
N SER A 163 4.69 28.29 0.25
CA SER A 163 3.53 27.63 -0.39
C SER A 163 3.77 26.96 -1.74
N THR A 164 4.16 25.69 -1.71
CA THR A 164 4.00 24.78 -2.84
C THR A 164 2.68 24.01 -2.67
N SER A 165 1.78 24.16 -3.64
CA SER A 165 0.39 23.67 -3.58
C SER A 165 0.34 22.17 -3.95
N LEU A 166 -0.85 21.57 -3.92
CA LEU A 166 -1.13 20.26 -4.54
C LEU A 166 -0.58 20.15 -5.98
N ASP A 167 -0.36 21.28 -6.66
CA ASP A 167 0.22 21.34 -7.99
C ASP A 167 1.70 20.93 -7.98
N ASP A 168 2.44 21.06 -6.88
CA ASP A 168 3.85 20.66 -6.81
C ASP A 168 4.03 19.17 -6.56
N VAL A 169 3.13 18.53 -5.82
CA VAL A 169 3.05 17.05 -5.76
C VAL A 169 2.60 16.49 -7.11
N LYS A 170 1.63 17.13 -7.77
CA LYS A 170 1.27 16.77 -9.15
C LYS A 170 2.42 17.03 -10.13
N ASN A 171 3.21 18.09 -9.93
CA ASN A 171 4.38 18.39 -10.75
C ASN A 171 5.52 17.41 -10.48
N ALA A 172 5.70 16.94 -9.24
CA ALA A 172 6.64 15.86 -8.92
C ALA A 172 6.24 14.57 -9.65
N ILE A 173 4.97 14.16 -9.53
CA ILE A 173 4.41 13.01 -10.27
C ILE A 173 4.55 13.19 -11.79
N LYS A 174 4.27 14.39 -12.32
CA LYS A 174 4.42 14.73 -13.74
C LYS A 174 5.89 14.76 -14.19
N SER A 175 6.79 15.20 -13.33
CA SER A 175 8.23 15.25 -13.61
C SER A 175 8.86 13.86 -13.60
N MET A 176 8.35 12.95 -12.76
CA MET A 176 8.71 11.53 -12.77
C MET A 176 8.25 10.86 -14.08
N SER A 177 7.04 11.15 -14.56
CA SER A 177 6.56 10.64 -15.85
C SER A 177 7.35 11.22 -17.05
N LEU A 178 7.80 12.48 -16.98
CA LEU A 178 8.67 13.09 -17.99
C LEU A 178 10.11 12.50 -17.99
N GLN A 179 10.59 11.98 -16.86
CA GLN A 179 11.89 11.28 -16.80
C GLN A 179 11.82 9.90 -17.45
N GLU A 180 10.67 9.21 -17.36
CA GLU A 180 10.44 7.96 -18.08
C GLU A 180 10.38 8.16 -19.60
N GLU A 181 9.66 9.18 -20.08
CA GLU A 181 9.60 9.50 -21.52
C GLU A 181 11.00 9.80 -22.11
N LYS A 182 11.83 10.59 -21.40
CA LYS A 182 13.21 10.87 -21.82
C LYS A 182 14.12 9.64 -21.77
N LYS A 183 13.89 8.72 -20.83
CA LYS A 183 14.64 7.46 -20.72
C LYS A 183 14.30 6.53 -21.90
N PHE A 184 13.06 6.54 -22.38
CA PHE A 184 12.65 5.82 -23.58
C PHE A 184 13.19 6.44 -24.89
N GLU A 185 13.27 7.77 -25.00
CA GLU A 185 13.90 8.44 -26.15
C GLU A 185 15.39 8.13 -26.26
N ILE A 186 16.14 8.18 -25.16
CA ILE A 186 17.58 7.88 -25.15
C ILE A 186 17.86 6.41 -25.54
N LEU A 187 16.97 5.48 -25.16
CA LEU A 187 17.09 4.06 -25.55
C LEU A 187 16.72 3.77 -27.02
N GLN A 188 16.05 4.70 -27.71
CA GLN A 188 15.74 4.59 -29.14
C GLN A 188 16.78 5.26 -30.04
N GLU A 189 17.60 6.17 -29.51
CA GLU A 189 18.69 6.82 -30.25
C GLU A 189 20.00 6.00 -30.26
N GLU A 190 20.10 4.93 -29.46
CA GLU A 190 21.28 4.05 -29.38
C GLU A 190 21.18 2.74 -30.23
N ASN A 191 20.24 2.64 -31.19
CA ASN A 191 20.15 1.53 -32.16
C ASN A 191 20.20 1.98 -33.63
#